data_AF-A0A853JJA7-F1
#
_entry.id   AF-A0A853JJA7-F1
#
_cell.length_a   1.000
_cell.length_b   1.000
_cell.length_c   1.000
_cell.angle_alpha   90.00
_cell.angle_beta   90.00
_cell.angle_gamma   90.00
#
_symmetry.space_group_name_H-M   'P 1'
#
loop_
_entity.id
_entity.type
_entity.pdbx_description
1 polymer ?
#
loop_
_entity_poly.entity_id
_entity_poly.type
_entity_poly.pdbx_seq_one_letter_code
_entity_poly.pdbx_strand_id
1 'polypeptide(L)' 'MEDFKSEYYTDLKETMEKYDIPPEAVEFAADPMQSLEEMFFSFANYLIS' A
#
# COMPACT_ATOMS: atom_id res chain seq x y z
N MET A 1 0.06 23.87 9.33
CA MET A 1 -0.90 22.79 9.06
C MET A 1 -0.20 21.53 9.51
N GLU A 2 -0.71 20.87 10.54
CA GLU A 2 -0.23 19.52 10.88
C GLU A 2 -0.62 18.60 9.74
N ASP A 3 0.35 17.89 9.17
CA ASP A 3 0.10 16.87 8.17
C ASP A 3 -0.76 15.77 8.80
N PHE A 4 -2.01 15.66 8.36
CA PHE A 4 -2.90 14.57 8.78
C PHE A 4 -2.35 13.26 8.21
N LYS A 5 -1.66 12.49 9.06
CA LYS A 5 -1.11 11.19 8.71
C LYS A 5 -2.11 10.11 9.11
N SER A 6 -2.78 9.52 8.13
CA SER A 6 -3.70 8.41 8.36
C SER A 6 -2.92 7.18 8.84
N GLU A 7 -3.37 6.53 9.91
CA GLU A 7 -2.79 5.26 10.40
C GLU A 7 -2.88 4.12 9.36
N TYR A 8 -3.78 4.27 8.38
CA TYR A 8 -4.11 3.26 7.38
C TYR A 8 -3.60 3.61 5.98
N TYR A 9 -3.13 4.84 5.76
CA TYR A 9 -2.59 5.28 4.48
C TYR A 9 -1.09 5.41 4.63
N THR A 10 -0.36 4.40 4.18
CA THR A 10 1.08 4.29 4.37
C THR A 10 1.77 4.49 3.02
N ASP A 11 2.79 5.35 2.97
CA ASP A 11 3.61 5.50 1.76
C ASP A 11 4.42 4.21 1.50
N LEU A 12 4.77 3.94 0.25
CA LEU A 12 5.60 2.78 -0.11
C LEU A 12 6.90 2.77 0.69
N LYS A 13 7.55 3.94 0.87
CA LYS A 13 8.78 4.07 1.64
C LYS A 13 8.58 3.71 3.10
N GLU A 14 7.49 4.16 3.71
CA GLU A 14 7.17 3.85 5.10
C GLU A 14 6.83 2.38 5.30
N THR A 15 6.16 1.79 4.32
CA THR A 15 5.84 0.35 4.31
C THR A 15 7.12 -0.48 4.24
N MET A 16 8.05 -0.09 3.37
CA MET A 16 9.34 -0.74 3.27
C MET A 16 10.16 -0.64 4.55
N GLU A 17 10.26 0.54 5.16
CA GLU A 17 10.97 0.74 6.43
C GLU A 17 10.31 -0.06 7.57
N LYS A 18 8.97 -0.11 7.60
CA LYS A 18 8.21 -0.86 8.62
C LYS A 18 8.45 -2.36 8.56
N TYR A 19 8.54 -2.93 7.36
CA TYR A 19 8.72 -4.37 7.15
C TYR A 19 10.16 -4.77 6.87
N ASP A 20 11.11 -3.84 7.02
CA ASP A 20 12.54 -4.04 6.79
C ASP A 20 12.82 -4.67 5.41
N ILE A 21 12.09 -4.19 4.39
CA ILE A 21 12.19 -4.71 3.02
C ILE A 21 13.47 -4.17 2.39
N PRO A 22 14.41 -5.04 1.97
CA PRO A 22 15.63 -4.59 1.33
C PRO A 22 15.33 -3.86 0.01
N PRO A 23 16.10 -2.82 -0.37
CA PRO A 23 15.89 -2.06 -1.60
C PRO A 23 15.87 -2.93 -2.87
N GLU A 24 16.66 -3.99 -2.91
CA GLU A 24 16.67 -4.95 -4.02
C GLU A 24 15.38 -5.76 -4.16
N ALA A 25 14.57 -5.83 -3.09
CA ALA A 25 13.29 -6.53 -3.09
C ALA A 25 12.09 -5.61 -3.37
N VAL A 26 12.29 -4.29 -3.51
CA VAL A 26 11.20 -3.32 -3.78
C VAL A 26 10.45 -3.68 -5.04
N GLU A 27 11.16 -3.88 -6.15
CA GLU A 27 10.55 -4.14 -7.45
C GLU A 27 9.74 -5.44 -7.44
N PHE A 28 10.13 -6.41 -6.62
CA PHE A 28 9.40 -7.66 -6.43
C PHE A 28 8.21 -7.52 -5.47
N ALA A 29 8.32 -6.65 -4.46
CA ALA A 29 7.28 -6.45 -3.45
C ALA A 29 6.19 -5.45 -3.89
N ALA A 30 6.54 -4.48 -4.75
CA ALA A 30 5.65 -3.41 -5.18
C ALA A 30 4.45 -3.94 -5.97
N ASP A 31 4.69 -4.76 -7.00
CA ASP A 31 3.64 -5.35 -7.83
C ASP A 31 2.59 -6.14 -7.02
N PRO A 32 2.96 -7.10 -6.15
CA PRO A 32 1.98 -7.84 -5.37
C PRO A 32 1.26 -6.96 -4.34
N MET A 33 1.94 -5.99 -3.72
CA MET A 33 1.29 -5.05 -2.79
C MET A 33 0.23 -4.20 -3.49
N GLN A 34 0.58 -3.61 -4.64
CA GLN A 34 -0.36 -2.82 -5.43
C GLN A 34 -1.54 -3.67 -5.93
N SER A 35 -1.29 -4.91 -6.37
CA SER A 35 -2.35 -5.81 -6.84
C SER A 35 -3.38 -6.14 -5.75
N LEU A 36 -2.96 -6.24 -4.49
CA LEU A 36 -3.87 -6.47 -3.36
C LEU A 36 -4.74 -5.24 -3.09
N GLU A 37 -4.16 -4.04 -3.15
CA GLU A 37 -4.91 -2.78 -3.00
C GLU A 37 -5.97 -2.63 -4.11
N GLU A 38 -5.57 -2.88 -5.36
CA GLU A 38 -6.48 -2.82 -6.51
C GLU A 38 -7.61 -3.85 -6.39
N MET A 39 -7.32 -5.06 -5.89
CA MET A 39 -8.34 -6.07 -5.63
C MET A 39 -9.35 -5.61 -4.58
N PHE A 40 -8.89 -5.09 -3.44
CA PHE A 40 -9.79 -4.59 -2.39
C PHE A 40 -10.60 -3.39 -2.86
N PHE A 41 -10.00 -2.46 -3.60
CA PHE A 41 -10.69 -1.33 -4.18
C PHE A 41 -11.75 -1.77 -5.19
N SER A 42 -11.42 -2.71 -6.07
CA SER A 42 -12.35 -3.27 -7.05
C SER A 42 -13.53 -3.98 -6.38
N PHE A 43 -13.25 -4.74 -5.31
CA PHE A 43 -14.28 -5.40 -4.52
C PHE A 43 -15.19 -4.41 -3.80
N ALA A 44 -14.63 -3.37 -3.19
CA ALA A 44 -15.40 -2.31 -2.56
C ALA A 44 -16.32 -1.60 -3.57
N ASN A 45 -15.80 -1.28 -4.77
CA ASN A 45 -16.59 -0.70 -5.85
C ASN A 45 -17.74 -1.62 -6.27
N TYR A 46 -17.49 -2.92 -6.44
CA TYR A 46 -18.55 -3.88 -6.77
C TYR A 46 -19.69 -3.88 -5.75
N LEU A 47 -19.40 -3.77 -4.46
CA LEU A 47 -20.41 -3.78 -3.39
C LEU A 47 -21.27 -2.50 -3.32
N ILE A 48 -20.75 -1.37 -3.82
CA ILE A 48 -21.46 -0.08 -3.84
C ILE A 48 -22.05 0.26 -5.21
N SER A 49 -21.87 -0.63 -6.20
CA SER A 49 -22.47 -0.57 -7.54
C SER A 49 -23.86 -1.19 -7.56
#